data_AF-A0A8K1GSJ2-F1
#
_entry.id   AF-A0A8K1GSJ2-F1
#
_cell.length_a   1.000
_cell.length_b   1.000
_cell.length_c   1.000
_cell.angle_alpha   90.00
_cell.angle_beta   90.00
_cell.angle_gamma   90.00
#
_symmetry.space_group_name_H-M   'P 1'
#
loop_
_entity.id
_entity.type
_entity.pdbx_description
1 polymer ?
#
loop_
_entity_poly.entity_id
_entity_poly.type
_entity_poly.pdbx_seq_one_letter_code
_entity_poly.pdbx_strand_id
1 'polypeptide(L)'
;MLFGVRRDNSHVFVSSQTREAYTQSTTWPETYAVAEAKFFKHIARQAPPDSLHLKCLQFFTRLQLGFSFSTYTTKTIVMHLLTAVPVSSWRRRDFLMRLVDISDSLFLSLQAKCLNHFIAGNWRLPGHIHLP
;
A
#
# COMPACT_ATOMS: atom_id res chain seq x y z
N MET A 1 18.38 0.56 -15.74
CA MET A 1 18.85 -0.05 -14.48
C MET A 1 18.47 0.91 -13.35
N LEU A 2 17.74 0.44 -12.34
CA LEU A 2 17.32 1.29 -11.20
C LEU A 2 18.25 1.03 -10.02
N PHE A 3 18.83 2.08 -9.46
CA PHE A 3 19.69 1.98 -8.28
C PHE A 3 18.90 2.34 -7.03
N GLY A 4 19.11 1.57 -5.95
CA GLY A 4 18.50 1.79 -4.65
C GLY A 4 19.54 1.62 -3.56
N VAL A 5 19.68 2.62 -2.68
CA VAL A 5 20.57 2.57 -1.52
C VAL A 5 19.71 2.45 -0.26
N ARG A 6 20.03 1.49 0.61
CA ARG A 6 19.33 1.31 1.88
C ARG A 6 19.72 2.45 2.84
N ARG A 7 18.73 3.07 3.47
CA ARG A 7 18.97 4.08 4.50
C ARG A 7 19.23 3.39 5.83
N ASP A 8 20.48 3.46 6.30
CA ASP A 8 20.94 2.88 7.56
C ASP A 8 20.55 1.39 7.71
N ASN A 9 20.10 0.97 8.89
CA ASN A 9 19.55 -0.36 9.14
C ASN A 9 18.01 -0.40 9.02
N SER A 10 17.38 0.60 8.38
CA SER A 10 15.93 0.67 8.18
C SER A 10 15.46 -0.13 6.95
N HIS A 11 14.15 -0.24 6.74
CA HIS A 11 13.56 -0.78 5.49
C HIS A 11 13.19 0.32 4.49
N VAL A 12 13.74 1.52 4.67
CA VAL A 12 13.60 2.65 3.75
C VAL A 12 14.79 2.66 2.81
N PHE A 13 14.52 2.90 1.53
CA PHE A 13 15.53 2.98 0.49
C PHE A 13 15.42 4.32 -0.20
N VAL A 14 16.50 4.75 -0.81
CA VAL A 14 16.52 5.93 -1.66
C VAL A 14 16.83 5.48 -3.08
N SER A 15 16.00 5.82 -4.05
CA SER A 15 16.13 5.31 -5.42
C SER A 15 16.49 6.39 -6.42
N SER A 16 17.12 6.00 -7.52
CA SER A 16 17.41 6.87 -8.66
C SER A 16 16.17 7.15 -9.53
N GLN A 17 14.97 6.78 -9.07
CA GLN A 17 13.74 6.91 -9.83
C GLN A 17 13.19 8.32 -9.68
N THR A 18 13.25 9.13 -10.73
CA THR A 18 12.70 10.50 -10.70
C THR A 18 11.17 10.43 -10.55
N ARG A 19 10.62 11.19 -9.60
CA ARG A 19 9.17 11.23 -9.32
C ARG A 19 8.40 12.11 -10.33
N GLU A 20 9.11 12.98 -11.04
CA GLU A 20 8.58 13.91 -12.03
C GLU A 20 9.41 13.87 -13.32
N ALA A 21 8.75 14.18 -14.43
CA ALA A 21 9.22 14.01 -15.81
C ALA A 21 10.65 14.52 -16.04
N TYR A 22 11.58 13.60 -16.30
CA TYR A 22 12.88 13.77 -16.98
C TYR A 22 13.77 14.97 -16.59
N THR A 23 13.51 15.67 -15.49
CA THR A 23 14.41 16.70 -14.98
C THR A 23 15.58 16.01 -14.31
N GLN A 24 16.80 16.30 -14.76
CA GLN A 24 18.02 15.87 -14.09
C GLN A 24 17.99 16.43 -12.66
N SER A 25 17.75 15.54 -11.70
CA SER A 25 17.68 15.89 -10.28
C SER A 25 18.76 15.10 -9.55
N THR A 26 19.54 15.80 -8.73
CA THR A 26 20.45 15.18 -7.76
C THR A 26 19.71 14.70 -6.50
N THR A 27 18.39 14.92 -6.43
CA THR A 27 17.55 14.47 -5.33
C THR A 27 17.11 13.03 -5.59
N TRP A 28 17.55 12.12 -4.74
CA TRP A 28 17.12 10.73 -4.75
C TRP A 28 15.88 10.62 -3.86
N PRO A 29 14.68 10.31 -4.39
CA PRO A 29 13.49 10.18 -3.55
C PRO A 29 13.53 8.91 -2.70
N GLU A 30 12.94 9.01 -1.51
CA GLU A 30 12.72 7.86 -0.66
C GLU A 30 11.63 6.95 -1.22
N THR A 31 11.87 5.64 -1.10
CA THR A 31 10.95 4.58 -1.42
C THR A 31 10.76 3.66 -0.24
N TYR A 32 9.49 3.38 0.05
CA TYR A 32 9.04 2.53 1.13
C TYR A 32 8.60 1.15 0.63
N ALA A 33 8.89 0.82 -0.63
CA ALA A 33 8.42 -0.41 -1.27
C ALA A 33 8.83 -1.69 -0.51
N VAL A 34 10.01 -1.71 0.11
CA VAL A 34 10.46 -2.85 0.92
C VAL A 34 9.68 -2.97 2.22
N ALA A 35 9.38 -1.85 2.89
CA ALA A 35 8.53 -1.82 4.07
C ALA A 35 7.10 -2.27 3.74
N GLU A 36 6.53 -1.80 2.62
CA GLU A 36 5.22 -2.21 2.13
C GLU A 36 5.17 -3.72 1.82
N ALA A 37 6.19 -4.25 1.14
CA ALA A 37 6.29 -5.68 0.85
C ALA A 37 6.38 -6.52 2.13
N LYS A 38 7.11 -6.04 3.15
CA LYS A 38 7.17 -6.70 4.47
C LYS A 38 5.82 -6.68 5.18
N PHE A 39 5.07 -5.59 5.07
CA PHE A 39 3.70 -5.52 5.60
C PHE A 39 2.80 -6.59 4.94
N PHE A 40 2.78 -6.68 3.61
CA PHE A 40 1.99 -7.72 2.93
C PHE A 40 2.44 -9.13 3.31
N LYS A 41 3.75 -9.37 3.45
CA LYS A 41 4.28 -10.64 3.93
C LYS A 41 3.82 -10.96 5.36
N HIS A 42 3.73 -9.95 6.23
CA HIS A 42 3.21 -10.11 7.58
C HIS A 42 1.74 -10.50 7.59
N ILE A 43 0.91 -9.78 6.82
CA ILE A 43 -0.51 -10.10 6.66
C ILE A 43 -0.70 -11.50 6.10
N ALA A 44 0.05 -11.89 5.07
CA ALA A 44 -0.04 -13.21 4.45
C ALA A 44 0.29 -14.36 5.42
N ARG A 45 1.13 -14.13 6.43
CA ARG A 45 1.44 -15.12 7.48
C ARG A 45 0.30 -15.31 8.49
N GLN A 46 -0.54 -14.30 8.67
CA GLN A 46 -1.68 -14.33 9.60
C GLN A 46 -3.01 -14.64 8.88
N ALA A 47 -3.02 -14.50 7.56
CA ALA A 47 -4.19 -14.69 6.75
C ALA A 47 -4.62 -16.17 6.73
N PRO A 48 -5.93 -16.45 6.84
CA PRO A 48 -6.41 -17.80 6.59
C PRO A 48 -6.19 -18.18 5.11
N PRO A 49 -6.09 -19.48 4.78
CA PRO A 49 -5.77 -19.94 3.42
C PRO A 49 -6.73 -19.46 2.34
N ASP A 50 -7.96 -19.12 2.71
CA ASP A 50 -9.04 -18.64 1.85
C ASP A 50 -9.15 -17.11 1.79
N SER A 51 -8.17 -16.38 2.35
CA SER A 51 -8.19 -14.92 2.35
C SER A 51 -8.08 -14.33 0.95
N LEU A 52 -8.89 -13.31 0.67
CA LEU A 52 -9.03 -12.69 -0.65
C LEU A 52 -8.51 -11.24 -0.70
N HIS A 53 -7.77 -10.78 0.32
CA HIS A 53 -7.22 -9.42 0.36
C HIS A 53 -6.41 -9.03 -0.89
N LEU A 54 -5.57 -9.93 -1.40
CA LEU A 54 -4.84 -9.69 -2.66
C LEU A 54 -5.74 -9.71 -3.89
N LYS A 55 -6.83 -10.50 -3.88
CA LYS A 55 -7.80 -10.51 -4.98
C LYS A 55 -8.59 -9.22 -5.04
N CYS A 56 -8.91 -8.61 -3.89
CA CYS A 56 -9.50 -7.27 -3.86
C CYS A 56 -8.58 -6.25 -4.53
N LEU A 57 -7.28 -6.27 -4.21
CA LEU A 57 -6.30 -5.38 -4.84
C LEU A 57 -6.18 -5.62 -6.36
N GLN A 58 -6.12 -6.89 -6.79
CA GLN A 58 -6.09 -7.26 -8.21
C GLN A 58 -7.35 -6.82 -8.96
N PHE A 59 -8.52 -6.92 -8.33
CA PHE A 59 -9.79 -6.50 -8.91
C PHE A 59 -9.77 -5.00 -9.22
N PHE A 60 -9.40 -4.15 -8.26
CA PHE A 60 -9.30 -2.71 -8.49
C PHE A 60 -8.18 -2.32 -9.47
N THR A 61 -7.05 -3.03 -9.45
CA THR A 61 -5.98 -2.80 -10.43
C THR A 61 -6.43 -3.08 -11.87
N ARG A 62 -7.32 -4.07 -12.07
CA ARG A 62 -7.93 -4.35 -13.39
C ARG A 62 -9.04 -3.37 -13.74
N LEU A 63 -9.86 -2.96 -12.76
CA LEU A 63 -10.90 -1.95 -12.97
C LEU A 63 -10.36 -0.56 -13.26
N GLN A 64 -9.11 -0.26 -12.89
CA GLN A 64 -8.44 1.00 -13.20
C GLN A 64 -8.37 1.30 -14.71
N LEU A 65 -8.63 0.34 -15.59
CA LEU A 65 -8.81 0.59 -17.02
C LEU A 65 -9.98 1.57 -17.31
N GLY A 66 -10.88 1.82 -16.35
CA GLY A 66 -11.97 2.81 -16.47
C GLY A 66 -11.95 3.97 -15.47
N PHE A 67 -11.01 4.01 -14.51
CA PHE A 67 -10.95 5.04 -13.46
C PHE A 67 -9.56 5.69 -13.39
N SER A 68 -9.50 6.99 -13.06
CA SER A 68 -8.25 7.78 -13.03
C SER A 68 -7.35 7.54 -11.80
N PHE A 69 -7.60 6.50 -11.01
CA PHE A 69 -6.82 6.25 -9.80
C PHE A 69 -5.51 5.52 -10.10
N SER A 70 -4.43 5.91 -9.44
CA SER A 70 -3.17 5.18 -9.47
C SER A 70 -3.28 3.84 -8.72
N THR A 71 -2.65 2.79 -9.23
CA THR A 71 -2.49 1.51 -8.53
C THR A 71 -1.88 1.70 -7.13
N TYR A 72 -1.04 2.71 -6.98
CA TYR A 72 -0.45 3.07 -5.69
C TYR A 72 -1.49 3.56 -4.67
N THR A 73 -2.45 4.39 -5.11
CA THR A 73 -3.56 4.89 -4.26
C THR A 73 -4.39 3.74 -3.72
N THR A 74 -4.77 2.80 -4.59
CA THR A 74 -5.57 1.62 -4.21
C THR A 74 -4.80 0.74 -3.23
N LYS A 75 -3.51 0.51 -3.49
CA LYS A 75 -2.64 -0.27 -2.59
C LYS A 75 -2.60 0.35 -1.20
N THR A 76 -2.39 1.67 -1.10
CA THR A 76 -2.34 2.39 0.18
C THR A 76 -3.66 2.25 0.97
N ILE A 77 -4.81 2.36 0.32
CA ILE A 77 -6.12 2.18 0.96
C ILE A 77 -6.29 0.75 1.48
N VAL A 78 -5.93 -0.27 0.68
CA VAL A 78 -5.99 -1.66 1.11
C VAL A 78 -5.09 -1.92 2.31
N MET A 79 -3.89 -1.32 2.36
CA MET A 79 -3.00 -1.45 3.52
C MET A 79 -3.59 -0.82 4.78
N HIS A 80 -4.21 0.36 4.67
CA HIS A 80 -4.93 0.99 5.79
C HIS A 80 -6.09 0.12 6.28
N LEU A 81 -6.90 -0.44 5.37
CA LEU A 81 -7.99 -1.35 5.71
C LEU A 81 -7.48 -2.63 6.37
N LEU A 82 -6.36 -3.21 5.92
CA LEU A 82 -5.75 -4.39 6.54
C LEU A 82 -5.24 -4.13 7.96
N THR A 83 -5.03 -2.87 8.33
CA THR A 83 -4.65 -2.46 9.68
C THR A 83 -5.88 -2.22 10.57
N ALA A 84 -7.00 -1.78 9.99
CA ALA A 84 -8.24 -1.51 10.71
C ALA A 84 -9.13 -2.76 10.87
N VAL A 85 -9.09 -3.67 9.90
CA VAL A 85 -9.96 -4.84 9.81
C VAL A 85 -9.14 -6.11 10.05
N PRO A 86 -9.56 -6.99 10.99
CA PRO A 86 -8.87 -8.26 11.24
C PRO A 86 -8.74 -9.09 9.96
N VAL A 87 -7.59 -9.74 9.76
CA VAL A 87 -7.30 -10.55 8.56
C VAL A 87 -8.28 -11.72 8.40
N SER A 88 -8.88 -12.19 9.50
CA SER A 88 -9.94 -13.20 9.52
C SER A 88 -11.23 -12.77 8.81
N SER A 89 -11.46 -11.46 8.63
CA SER A 89 -12.64 -10.86 7.99
C SER A 89 -12.40 -10.51 6.50
N TRP A 90 -11.40 -11.15 5.89
CA TRP A 90 -11.08 -11.05 4.46
C TRP A 90 -11.36 -12.37 3.72
N ARG A 91 -12.34 -13.14 4.18
CA ARG A 91 -12.72 -14.42 3.55
C ARG A 91 -13.62 -14.20 2.35
N ARG A 92 -13.92 -15.29 1.63
CA ARG A 92 -14.82 -15.27 0.47
C ARG A 92 -16.18 -14.62 0.76
N ARG A 93 -16.77 -14.90 1.93
CA ARG A 93 -18.06 -14.32 2.34
C ARG A 93 -18.03 -12.80 2.51
N ASP A 94 -16.86 -12.26 2.90
CA ASP A 94 -16.68 -10.83 3.19
C ASP A 94 -16.22 -10.06 1.95
N PHE A 95 -15.94 -10.75 0.83
CA PHE A 95 -15.30 -10.18 -0.35
C PHE A 95 -16.03 -8.96 -0.91
N LEU A 96 -17.35 -9.06 -1.12
CA LEU A 96 -18.15 -7.96 -1.64
C LEU A 96 -18.15 -6.76 -0.68
N MET A 97 -18.26 -7.01 0.62
CA MET A 97 -18.19 -5.97 1.64
C MET A 97 -16.85 -5.24 1.59
N ARG A 98 -15.73 -5.97 1.44
CA ARG A 98 -14.40 -5.36 1.32
C ARG A 98 -14.23 -4.55 0.04
N LEU A 99 -14.87 -4.94 -1.06
CA LEU A 99 -14.88 -4.11 -2.28
C LEU A 99 -15.63 -2.78 -2.07
N VAL A 100 -16.75 -2.82 -1.34
CA VAL A 100 -17.47 -1.60 -0.95
C VAL A 100 -16.61 -0.75 -0.02
N ASP A 101 -16.01 -1.32 1.02
CA ASP A 101 -15.14 -0.57 1.95
C ASP A 101 -13.98 0.14 1.24
N ILE A 102 -13.37 -0.51 0.25
CA ILE A 102 -12.31 0.10 -0.57
C ILE A 102 -12.88 1.25 -1.41
N SER A 103 -14.06 1.08 -1.99
CA SER A 103 -14.73 2.11 -2.80
C SER A 103 -15.12 3.32 -1.95
N ASP A 104 -15.67 3.10 -0.76
CA ASP A 104 -16.03 4.16 0.19
C ASP A 104 -14.77 4.88 0.68
N SER A 105 -13.71 4.14 1.00
CA SER A 105 -12.42 4.73 1.40
C SER A 105 -11.81 5.57 0.27
N LEU A 106 -11.92 5.12 -0.98
CA LEU A 106 -11.53 5.91 -2.16
C LEU A 106 -12.35 7.20 -2.25
N PHE A 107 -13.68 7.10 -2.14
CA PHE A 107 -14.58 8.25 -2.19
C PHE A 107 -14.27 9.27 -1.09
N LEU A 108 -14.12 8.82 0.16
CA LEU A 108 -13.76 9.68 1.29
C LEU A 108 -12.40 10.35 1.10
N SER A 109 -11.41 9.63 0.58
CA SER A 109 -10.08 10.18 0.29
C SER A 109 -10.14 11.30 -0.77
N LEU A 110 -11.05 11.17 -1.75
CA LEU A 110 -11.28 12.19 -2.77
C LEU A 110 -11.99 13.41 -2.21
N GLN A 111 -13.03 13.19 -1.40
CA GLN A 111 -13.76 14.27 -0.75
C GLN A 111 -12.84 15.09 0.16
N ALA A 112 -11.98 14.42 0.93
CA ALA A 112 -10.97 15.05 1.78
C ALA A 112 -9.77 15.59 0.99
N LYS A 113 -9.63 15.24 -0.30
CA LYS A 113 -8.46 15.51 -1.16
C LYS A 113 -7.14 15.09 -0.50
N CYS A 114 -7.18 14.03 0.29
CA CYS A 114 -6.06 13.60 1.12
C CYS A 114 -6.06 12.08 1.24
N LEU A 115 -4.88 11.48 1.07
CA LEU A 115 -4.61 10.09 1.41
C LEU A 115 -3.25 10.02 2.07
N ASN A 116 -3.25 9.72 3.36
CA ASN A 116 -2.01 9.58 4.12
C ASN A 116 -1.20 8.38 3.62
N HIS A 117 0.10 8.59 3.43
CA HIS A 117 1.02 7.54 3.06
C HIS A 117 1.02 6.43 4.12
N PHE A 118 0.94 5.15 3.70
CA PHE A 118 0.73 4.05 4.64
C PHE A 118 1.89 3.83 5.61
N ILE A 119 3.13 4.03 5.16
CA ILE A 119 4.31 3.76 5.99
C ILE A 119 4.73 5.01 6.79
N ALA A 120 4.50 6.20 6.27
CA ALA A 120 4.99 7.43 6.88
C ALA A 120 3.93 7.95 7.87
N GLY A 121 4.28 8.04 9.15
CA GLY A 121 3.36 8.49 10.21
C GLY A 121 2.37 7.42 10.71
N ASN A 122 2.51 6.16 10.27
CA ASN A 122 1.67 5.08 10.75
C ASN A 122 2.28 4.38 11.98
N TRP A 123 1.69 4.63 13.15
CA TRP A 123 2.11 4.04 14.43
C TRP A 123 1.62 2.60 14.63
N ARG A 124 0.72 2.09 13.77
CA ARG A 124 0.17 0.73 13.85
C ARG A 124 0.98 -0.29 13.03
N LEU A 125 2.18 0.09 12.57
CA LEU A 125 3.02 -0.81 11.79
C LEU A 125 3.52 -1.98 12.65
N PRO A 126 3.60 -3.19 12.08
CA PRO A 126 4.22 -4.32 12.75
C PRO A 126 5.67 -4.01 13.19
N GLY A 127 6.04 -4.36 14.43
CA GLY A 127 7.33 -3.97 15.02
C GLY A 127 8.60 -4.50 14.34
N HIS A 128 8.49 -5.41 13.37
CA HIS A 128 9.62 -5.86 12.55
C HIS A 128 9.86 -4.97 11.32
N ILE A 129 8.99 -3.97 11.10
CA ILE A 129 9.18 -2.94 10.08
C ILE A 129 9.89 -1.76 10.74
N HIS A 130 11.21 -1.68 10.55
CA HIS A 130 12.03 -0.58 11.06
C HIS A 130 12.01 0.59 10.09
N LEU A 131 11.57 1.73 10.59
CA LEU A 131 11.69 3.04 9.95
C LEU A 131 12.86 3.80 10.60
N PRO A 132 13.51 4.72 9.86
CA PRO A 132 14.55 5.58 10.41
C PRO A 132 14.03 6.50 11.52
#